data_AF-A0A3N8GAA2-F1
#
_entry.id   AF-A0A3N8GAA2-F1
#
_cell.length_a   1.000
_cell.length_b   1.000
_cell.length_c   1.000
_cell.angle_alpha   90.00
_cell.angle_beta   90.00
_cell.angle_gamma   90.00
#
_symmetry.space_group_name_H-M   'P 1'
#
loop_
_entity.id
_entity.type
_entity.pdbx_description
1 polymer ?
#
loop_
_entity_poly.entity_id
_entity_poly.type
_entity_poly.pdbx_seq_one_letter_code
_entity_poly.pdbx_strand_id
1 'polypeptide(L)' 'AERVCSDAIQIHGGYGYLADYEVERHYRDARITQIYEGTSEVQRMVIARQLLL' A
#
# COMPACT_ATOMS: atom_id res chain seq x y z
N ALA A 1 2.16 -3.10 3.84
CA ALA A 1 3.25 -2.70 2.93
C ALA A 1 3.17 -1.21 2.62
N GLU A 2 2.05 -0.75 2.04
CA GLU A 2 1.87 0.63 1.58
C GLU A 2 2.32 1.73 2.55
N ARG A 3 1.82 1.74 3.79
CA ARG A 3 2.22 2.74 4.80
C ARG A 3 3.73 2.80 5.03
N VAL A 4 4.39 1.64 5.11
CA VAL A 4 5.85 1.56 5.30
C VAL A 4 6.59 2.14 4.10
N CYS A 5 6.13 1.86 2.88
CA CYS A 5 6.71 2.43 1.67
C CYS A 5 6.49 3.95 1.59
N SER A 6 5.33 4.44 2.02
CA SER A 6 5.03 5.87 2.11
C SER A 6 5.96 6.58 3.10
N ASP A 7 6.13 6.01 4.30
CA ASP A 7 7.07 6.53 5.31
C ASP A 7 8.51 6.51 4.77
N ALA A 8 8.89 5.48 4.02
CA ALA A 8 10.20 5.39 3.39
C ALA A 8 10.43 6.49 2.33
N ILE A 9 9.43 6.82 1.50
CA ILE A 9 9.50 7.97 0.58
C ILE A 9 9.74 9.25 1.38
N GLN A 10 9.00 9.45 2.47
CA GLN A 10 9.12 10.67 3.29
C GLN A 10 10.52 10.81 3.92
N ILE A 11 11.13 9.71 4.36
CA ILE A 11 12.51 9.70 4.88
C ILE A 11 13.53 10.09 3.80
N HIS A 12 13.33 9.67 2.55
CA HIS A 12 14.20 10.04 1.43
C HIS A 12 13.98 11.50 0.95
N GLY A 13 12.95 12.18 1.45
CA GLY A 13 12.61 13.54 1.05
C GLY A 13 12.30 13.64 -0.45
N GLY A 14 12.73 14.72 -1.10
CA GLY A 14 12.50 14.94 -2.53
C GLY A 14 13.09 13.84 -3.43
N TYR A 15 14.21 13.22 -3.01
CA TYR A 15 14.83 12.12 -3.74
C TYR A 15 13.95 10.87 -3.78
N GLY A 16 13.11 10.66 -2.77
CA GLY A 16 12.20 9.52 -2.70
C GLY A 16 11.11 9.50 -3.77
N TYR A 17 10.95 10.59 -4.53
CA TYR A 17 10.03 10.70 -5.66
C TYR A 17 10.71 10.56 -7.03
N LEU A 18 12.04 10.50 -7.07
CA LEU A 18 12.78 10.35 -8.32
C LEU A 18 12.91 8.86 -8.68
N ALA A 19 12.76 8.55 -9.96
CA ALA A 19 12.91 7.19 -10.49
C ALA A 19 14.34 6.61 -10.33
N ASP A 20 15.31 7.46 -9.98
CA ASP A 20 16.69 7.04 -9.67
C ASP A 20 16.79 6.23 -8.37
N TYR A 21 15.78 6.33 -7.49
CA TYR A 21 15.73 5.63 -6.21
C TYR A 21 14.58 4.60 -6.20
N GLU A 22 14.87 3.36 -5.82
CA GLU A 22 13.91 2.26 -5.90
C GLU A 22 12.67 2.42 -4.99
N VAL A 23 12.74 3.30 -3.99
CA VAL A 23 11.68 3.53 -3.00
C VAL A 23 10.36 3.96 -3.63
N GLU A 24 10.40 4.74 -4.73
CA GLU A 24 9.20 5.15 -5.45
C GLU A 24 8.48 3.95 -6.09
N ARG A 25 9.26 3.02 -6.67
CA ARG A 25 8.74 1.82 -7.32
C ARG A 25 8.08 0.90 -6.30
N HIS A 26 8.74 0.70 -5.16
CA HIS A 26 8.17 -0.08 -4.05
C HIS A 26 6.86 0.51 -3.53
N TYR A 27 6.74 1.83 -3.43
CA TYR A 27 5.48 2.47 -3.08
C TYR A 27 4.39 2.20 -4.13
N ARG A 28 4.68 2.39 -5.43
CA ARG A 28 3.72 2.09 -6.51
C ARG A 28 3.25 0.64 -6.48
N ASP A 29 4.16 -0.31 -6.32
CA ASP A 29 3.84 -1.74 -6.24
C ASP A 29 3.04 -2.06 -4.97
N ALA A 30 3.30 -1.38 -3.86
CA ALA A 30 2.53 -1.56 -2.63
C ALA A 30 1.13 -0.93 -2.69
N ARG A 31 0.91 0.10 -3.53
CA ARG A 31 -0.41 0.73 -3.69
C ARG A 31 -1.44 -0.19 -4.34
N ILE A 32 -1.05 -0.98 -5.34
CA ILE A 32 -2.00 -1.84 -6.07
C ILE A 32 -2.58 -2.96 -5.19
N THR A 33 -1.85 -3.39 -4.15
CA THR A 33 -2.30 -4.46 -3.24
C THR A 33 -3.52 -4.08 -2.40
N GLN A 34 -3.93 -2.80 -2.37
CA GLN A 34 -5.16 -2.37 -1.71
C GLN A 34 -6.42 -2.61 -2.56
N ILE A 35 -6.26 -2.92 -3.85
CA ILE A 35 -7.33 -2.99 -4.86
C ILE A 35 -7.36 -4.39 -5.51
N TYR A 36 -6.19 -4.91 -5.87
CA TYR A 36 -6.07 -6.23 -6.49
C TYR A 36 -6.45 -7.36 -5.52
N GLU A 37 -6.98 -8.47 -6.05
CA GLU A 37 -7.47 -9.63 -5.27
C GLU A 37 -8.52 -9.31 -4.20
N GLY A 38 -9.29 -8.24 -4.44
CA GLY A 38 -10.35 -7.77 -3.56
C GLY A 38 -9.89 -6.54 -2.79
N THR A 39 -10.68 -5.46 -2.91
CA THR A 39 -10.32 -4.19 -2.28
C THR A 39 -10.29 -4.32 -0.75
N SER A 40 -9.60 -3.39 -0.10
CA SER A 40 -9.56 -3.31 1.36
C SER A 40 -10.95 -3.23 2.00
N GLU A 41 -11.93 -2.61 1.33
CA GLU A 41 -13.34 -2.56 1.74
C GLU A 41 -14.02 -3.93 1.63
N VAL A 42 -13.82 -4.63 0.52
CA VAL A 42 -14.38 -5.99 0.32
C VAL A 42 -13.82 -6.94 1.37
N GLN A 43 -12.52 -6.91 1.62
CA GLN A 43 -11.89 -7.73 2.65
C GLN A 43 -12.46 -7.44 4.04
N ARG A 44 -12.64 -6.14 4.39
CA ARG A 44 -13.30 -5.75 5.65
C ARG A 44 -14.73 -6.28 5.75
N MET A 45 -15.51 -6.25 4.67
CA MET A 45 -16.86 -6.82 4.64
C MET A 45 -16.85 -8.34 4.83
N VAL A 46 -15.93 -9.06 4.20
CA VAL A 46 -15.79 -10.53 4.35
C VAL A 46 -15.45 -10.89 5.79
N ILE A 47 -14.48 -10.21 6.39
CA ILE A 47 -14.10 -10.41 7.80
C ILE A 47 -15.29 -10.10 8.71
N ALA A 48 -15.99 -8.99 8.49
CA ALA A 48 -17.17 -8.63 9.30
C ALA A 48 -18.27 -9.71 9.22
N ARG A 49 -18.53 -10.27 8.04
CA ARG A 49 -19.48 -11.38 7.87
C ARG A 49 -19.04 -12.65 8.61
N GLN A 50 -17.74 -12.95 8.61
CA GLN A 50 -17.19 -14.12 9.32
C GLN A 50 -17.22 -13.97 10.85
N LEU A 51 -17.23 -12.75 11.38
CA LEU A 51 -17.30 -12.50 12.82
C LEU A 51 -18.74 -12.43 13.37
N LEU A 52 -19.71 -12.12 12.51
CA LEU A 52 -21.12 -11.90 12.88
C LEU A 52 -22.05 -13.10 12.58
N LEU A 53 -21.53 -14.15 11.93
CA LEU A 53 -22.22 -15.41 11.64
C LEU A 53 -21.53 -16.53 12.42
#